data_AF-M5C5U7-F1
#
_entry.id   AF-M5C5U7-F1
#
_cell.length_a   1.000
_cell.length_b   1.000
_cell.length_c   1.000
_cell.angle_alpha   90.00
_cell.angle_beta   90.00
_cell.angle_gamma   90.00
#
_symmetry.space_group_name_H-M   'P 1'
#
loop_
_entity.id
_entity.type
_entity.pdbx_description
1 polymer ?
#
loop_
_entity_poly.entity_id
_entity_poly.type
_entity_poly.pdbx_seq_one_letter_code
_entity_poly.pdbx_strand_id
1 'polypeptide(L)'
;MAESTERMPLLVAFDLDYTLWDFWVDTHVSPPFKRDGSNINQATDRFKTPISFYEDVPRILQHLVDSDCHIAACSRTSATEE
;
A
#
# COMPACT_ATOMS: atom_id res chain seq x y z
N MET A 1 16.42 -34.06 -3.23
CA MET A 1 16.03 -32.77 -3.83
C MET A 1 16.25 -31.74 -2.76
N ALA A 2 17.23 -30.84 -2.92
CA ALA A 2 17.47 -29.82 -1.91
C ALA A 2 16.28 -28.87 -1.91
N GLU A 3 15.53 -28.88 -0.81
CA GLU A 3 14.48 -27.92 -0.53
C GLU A 3 15.17 -26.56 -0.43
N SER A 4 15.05 -25.75 -1.48
CA SER A 4 15.46 -24.36 -1.43
C SER A 4 14.47 -23.66 -0.51
N THR A 5 14.82 -23.56 0.78
CA THR A 5 14.13 -22.65 1.69
C THR A 5 14.33 -21.26 1.11
N GLU A 6 13.28 -20.73 0.50
CA GLU A 6 13.25 -19.37 -0.01
C GLU A 6 13.55 -18.47 1.18
N ARG A 7 14.70 -17.77 1.12
CA ARG A 7 15.14 -16.92 2.24
C ARG A 7 14.30 -15.66 2.23
N MET A 8 13.21 -15.68 2.99
CA MET A 8 12.35 -14.54 3.18
C MET A 8 12.85 -13.65 4.33
N PRO A 9 12.78 -12.32 4.17
CA PRO A 9 13.05 -11.41 5.28
C PRO A 9 11.98 -11.59 6.36
N LEU A 10 12.34 -11.37 7.62
CA LEU A 10 11.38 -11.38 8.73
C LEU A 10 10.40 -10.20 8.66
N LEU A 11 10.81 -9.11 8.01
CA LEU A 11 10.02 -7.90 7.87
C LEU A 11 10.34 -7.18 6.56
N VAL A 12 9.30 -6.69 5.88
CA VAL A 12 9.40 -5.73 4.77
C VAL A 12 8.66 -4.45 5.16
N ALA A 13 9.36 -3.32 5.08
CA ALA A 13 8.79 -2.01 5.30
C ALA A 13 8.54 -1.30 3.96
N PHE A 14 7.34 -0.74 3.80
CA PHE A 14 6.95 0.05 2.64
C PHE A 14 6.78 1.52 3.02
N ASP A 15 7.27 2.43 2.19
CA ASP A 15 6.72 3.78 2.12
C ASP A 15 5.29 3.73 1.53
N LEU A 16 4.56 4.84 1.55
CA LEU A 16 3.18 4.92 1.07
C LEU A 16 3.09 5.65 -0.29
N ASP A 17 3.38 6.95 -0.28
CA ASP A 17 3.20 7.80 -1.46
C ASP A 17 4.22 7.42 -2.55
N TYR A 18 3.74 7.24 -3.78
CA TYR A 18 4.54 6.72 -4.90
C TYR A 18 5.20 5.36 -4.67
N THR A 19 4.73 4.60 -3.66
CA THR A 19 5.14 3.21 -3.40
C THR A 19 3.95 2.27 -3.50
N LEU A 20 2.88 2.53 -2.75
CA LEU A 20 1.65 1.72 -2.80
C LEU A 20 0.61 2.31 -3.76
N TRP A 21 0.62 3.62 -3.96
CA TRP A 21 -0.29 4.35 -4.84
C TRP A 21 0.45 5.50 -5.56
N ASP A 22 -0.14 6.05 -6.61
CA ASP A 22 0.50 6.99 -7.55
C ASP A 22 0.34 8.48 -7.22
N PHE A 23 0.20 8.81 -5.93
CA PHE A 23 -0.02 10.19 -5.48
C PHE A 23 0.56 10.46 -4.08
N TRP A 24 0.81 11.73 -3.75
CA TRP A 24 0.96 12.21 -2.36
C TRP A 24 -0.42 12.38 -1.71
N VAL A 25 -0.66 11.66 -0.62
CA VAL A 25 -1.96 11.64 0.08
C VAL A 25 -2.34 12.99 0.70
N ASP A 26 -1.37 13.83 1.01
CA ASP A 26 -1.58 15.16 1.60
C ASP A 26 -1.74 16.30 0.56
N THR A 27 -1.48 16.01 -0.71
CA THR A 27 -1.42 17.04 -1.76
C THR A 27 -2.47 16.82 -2.85
N HIS A 28 -2.59 15.60 -3.37
CA HIS A 28 -3.39 15.35 -4.59
C HIS A 28 -4.85 14.98 -4.34
N VAL A 29 -5.20 14.58 -3.12
CA VAL A 29 -6.53 14.04 -2.78
C VAL A 29 -7.08 14.68 -1.51
N SER A 30 -8.40 14.65 -1.33
CA SER A 30 -9.05 15.28 -0.18
C SER A 30 -9.84 14.28 0.68
N PRO A 31 -9.42 13.98 1.92
CA PRO A 31 -10.16 13.11 2.82
C PRO A 31 -11.56 13.69 3.18
N PRO A 32 -12.53 12.86 3.62
CA PRO A 32 -12.39 11.42 3.90
C PRO A 32 -12.51 10.54 2.65
N PHE A 33 -11.89 9.36 2.72
CA PHE A 33 -11.99 8.34 1.67
C PHE A 33 -13.16 7.40 1.91
N LYS A 34 -13.84 7.01 0.83
CA LYS A 34 -14.93 6.03 0.85
C LYS A 34 -14.73 5.00 -0.24
N ARG A 35 -14.81 3.73 0.13
CA ARG A 35 -14.84 2.63 -0.83
C ARG A 35 -16.13 2.68 -1.64
N ASP A 36 -16.02 2.50 -2.95
CA ASP A 36 -17.18 2.27 -3.82
C ASP A 36 -17.48 0.77 -3.85
N GLY A 37 -18.74 0.39 -3.66
CA GLY A 37 -19.13 -0.93 -3.14
C GLY A 37 -18.60 -2.13 -3.93
N SER A 38 -18.52 -2.01 -5.27
CA SER A 38 -18.14 -3.11 -6.15
C SER A 38 -16.65 -3.14 -6.52
N ASN A 39 -15.91 -2.04 -6.36
CA ASN A 39 -14.53 -1.98 -6.84
C ASN A 39 -13.54 -2.28 -5.71
N ILE A 40 -12.96 -3.49 -5.74
CA ILE A 40 -12.16 -4.02 -4.62
C ILE A 40 -10.85 -3.27 -4.38
N ASN A 41 -10.30 -2.66 -5.42
CA ASN A 41 -9.02 -1.96 -5.37
C ASN A 41 -9.17 -0.44 -5.60
N GLN A 42 -10.36 0.10 -5.33
CA GLN A 42 -10.63 1.51 -5.54
C GLN A 42 -11.45 2.11 -4.39
N ALA A 43 -11.06 3.30 -4.00
CA ALA A 43 -11.84 4.19 -3.18
C ALA A 43 -12.02 5.53 -3.89
N THR A 44 -12.80 6.40 -3.28
CA THR A 44 -13.00 7.77 -3.75
C THR A 44 -12.76 8.74 -2.60
N ASP A 45 -12.21 9.90 -2.93
CA ASP A 45 -12.07 11.01 -1.99
C ASP A 45 -13.40 11.78 -1.81
N ARG A 46 -13.40 12.88 -1.04
CA ARG A 46 -14.61 13.69 -0.82
C ARG A 46 -15.20 14.29 -2.10
N PHE A 47 -14.37 14.47 -3.13
CA PHE A 47 -14.72 15.05 -4.43
C PHE A 47 -15.00 13.99 -5.50
N LYS A 48 -15.06 12.71 -5.12
CA LYS A 48 -15.25 11.57 -6.04
C LYS A 48 -14.06 11.32 -6.96
N THR A 49 -12.88 11.84 -6.63
CA THR A 49 -11.63 11.47 -7.29
C THR A 49 -11.35 10.00 -6.99
N PRO A 50 -11.24 9.13 -8.00
CA PRO A 50 -10.89 7.72 -7.78
C PRO A 50 -9.44 7.61 -7.32
N ILE A 51 -9.20 6.75 -6.34
CA ILE A 51 -7.88 6.41 -5.82
C ILE A 51 -7.74 4.88 -5.77
N SER A 52 -6.58 4.38 -6.16
CA SER A 52 -6.29 2.95 -6.26
C SER A 52 -4.84 2.66 -5.88
N PHE A 53 -4.56 1.44 -5.41
CA PHE A 53 -3.19 0.96 -5.33
C PHE A 53 -2.63 0.72 -6.73
N TYR A 54 -1.30 0.68 -6.87
CA TYR A 54 -0.68 0.08 -8.05
C TYR A 54 -1.17 -1.36 -8.25
N GLU A 55 -1.29 -1.79 -9.51
CA GLU A 55 -1.95 -3.05 -9.91
C GLU A 55 -1.45 -4.29 -9.15
N ASP A 56 -0.14 -4.40 -8.94
CA ASP A 56 0.50 -5.56 -8.32
C ASP A 56 0.53 -5.52 -6.79
N VAL A 57 0.26 -4.37 -6.17
CA VAL A 57 0.38 -4.19 -4.70
C VAL A 57 -0.44 -5.21 -3.93
N PRO A 58 -1.74 -5.47 -4.25
CA PRO A 58 -2.50 -6.50 -3.55
C PRO A 58 -1.84 -7.89 -3.60
N ARG A 59 -1.27 -8.26 -4.77
CA ARG A 59 -0.59 -9.56 -4.94
C ARG A 59 0.72 -9.62 -4.17
N ILE A 60 1.49 -8.54 -4.16
CA ILE A 60 2.75 -8.44 -3.41
C ILE A 60 2.49 -8.58 -1.91
N LEU A 61 1.51 -7.84 -1.37
CA LEU A 61 1.16 -7.91 0.05
C LEU A 61 0.63 -9.30 0.44
N GLN A 62 -0.19 -9.93 -0.40
CA GLN A 62 -0.67 -11.28 -0.16
C GLN A 62 0.48 -12.30 -0.11
N HIS A 63 1.44 -12.21 -1.04
CA HIS A 63 2.60 -13.10 -1.05
C HIS A 63 3.44 -12.97 0.22
N LEU A 64 3.66 -11.74 0.72
CA LEU A 64 4.40 -11.53 1.97
C LEU A 64 3.67 -12.15 3.18
N VAL A 65 2.34 -12.06 3.24
CA VAL A 65 1.54 -12.72 4.28
C VAL A 65 1.66 -14.24 4.17
N ASP A 66 1.54 -14.80 2.97
CA ASP A 66 1.65 -16.25 2.73
C ASP A 66 3.04 -16.80 3.07
N SER A 67 4.06 -15.96 3.02
CA SER A 67 5.45 -16.27 3.37
C SER A 67 5.82 -16.01 4.85
N ASP A 68 4.84 -15.74 5.72
CA ASP A 68 5.06 -15.42 7.14
C ASP A 68 6.01 -14.21 7.37
N CYS A 69 5.99 -13.25 6.45
CA CYS A 69 6.77 -12.02 6.53
C CYS A 69 5.95 -10.91 7.19
N HIS A 70 6.54 -10.20 8.17
CA HIS A 70 5.89 -9.02 8.74
C HIS A 70 5.89 -7.85 7.75
N ILE A 71 4.76 -7.14 7.67
CA ILE A 71 4.61 -5.96 6.82
C ILE A 71 4.53 -4.72 7.71
N ALA A 72 5.37 -3.74 7.43
CA ALA A 72 5.35 -2.44 8.10
C ALA A 72 5.10 -1.31 7.09
N ALA A 73 4.47 -0.23 7.54
CA ALA A 73 4.32 1.01 6.79
C ALA A 73 5.17 2.10 7.44
N CYS A 74 5.97 2.81 6.63
CA CYS A 74 6.91 3.82 7.07
C CYS A 74 6.81 5.05 6.14
N SER A 75 5.84 5.92 6.39
CA SER A 75 5.63 7.15 5.60
C SER A 75 5.89 8.40 6.43
N ARG A 76 6.32 9.45 5.72
CA ARG A 76 6.55 10.79 6.28
C ARG A 76 5.45 11.79 5.87
N THR A 77 4.31 11.33 5.35
CA THR A 77 3.23 12.24 4.95
C THR A 77 2.85 13.19 6.09
N SER A 78 2.69 14.49 5.78
CA SER A 78 2.43 15.56 6.75
C SER A 78 3.45 15.73 7.91
N ALA A 79 4.59 15.04 7.89
CA ALA A 79 5.62 15.29 8.90
C ALA A 79 6.23 16.67 8.65
N THR A 80 6.12 17.55 9.66
CA THR A 80 6.85 18.82 9.69
C THR A 80 8.35 18.52 9.82
N GLU A 81 9.23 19.40 9.35
CA GLU A 81 10.69 19.15 9.35
C GLU A 81 11.23 18.76 10.75
N GLU A 82 12.31 17.98 10.76
CA GLU A 82 13.01 17.55 11.99
C GLU A 82 13.71 18.70 12.74
#